data_AF-A0A4Q2L7H3-F1
#
_entry.id   AF-A0A4Q2L7H3-F1
#
_cell.length_a   1.000
_cell.length_b   1.000
_cell.length_c   1.000
_cell.angle_alpha   90.00
_cell.angle_beta   90.00
_cell.angle_gamma   90.00
#
_symmetry.space_group_name_H-M   'P 1'
#
loop_
_entity.id
_entity.type
_entity.pdbx_description
1 polymer ?
#
loop_
_entity_poly.entity_id
_entity_poly.type
_entity_poly.pdbx_seq_one_letter_code
_entity_poly.pdbx_strand_id
1 'polypeptide(L)'
;MGRIKFVGPRPSCSIVGCEVEASARGWCRSHYYRWKTYGDPSSPVRRHANEGKECSVPACLRDARARGYCSMHWQRWRAHGDPLAGKVRRTYGVGAQCEVDGCGQPISARGLCNRHFLRYSKHGDPLGGARSPRVRKALDHEDGTRTCPNCGERQSIEAFNLDKLATGGRRAICKACRRAAEKRRWEAEPGRLRSLARKNYAKSIDVRRAKDKERYERDKDKRIALATESVHRRRVRMTMEPSDRGITVAALREKFGDICPYCGQPMSFEYVRGRQYEPRKATIEHIIPLSGGGGHTWANSMLCCWQCNLRKNRRTREEWVISMRDKR
;
A
#
# COMPACT_ATOMS: atom_id res chain seq x y z
N MET A 1 37.75 -19.04 23.47
CA MET A 1 37.62 -18.80 22.02
C MET A 1 36.81 -19.93 21.40
N GLY A 2 35.52 -19.74 21.16
CA GLY A 2 34.68 -20.75 20.52
C GLY A 2 34.90 -20.76 19.01
N ARG A 3 35.34 -21.89 18.45
CA ARG A 3 35.47 -22.07 16.99
C ARG A 3 34.09 -21.96 16.35
N ILE A 4 33.79 -20.84 15.70
CA ILE A 4 32.69 -20.75 14.74
C ILE A 4 33.11 -21.60 13.54
N LYS A 5 32.58 -22.83 13.46
CA LYS A 5 32.73 -23.65 12.26
C LYS A 5 31.93 -23.00 11.15
N PHE A 6 32.61 -22.43 10.15
CA PHE A 6 32.00 -22.11 8.87
C PHE A 6 31.49 -23.44 8.27
N VAL A 7 30.17 -23.63 8.28
CA VAL A 7 29.52 -24.72 7.55
C VAL A 7 29.26 -24.15 6.16
N GLY A 8 29.99 -24.65 5.16
CA GLY A 8 29.73 -24.32 3.75
C GLY A 8 28.27 -24.63 3.36
N PRO A 9 27.79 -24.12 2.22
CA PRO A 9 26.42 -24.38 1.78
C PRO A 9 26.16 -25.89 1.76
N ARG A 10 25.08 -26.32 2.42
CA ARG A 10 24.70 -27.73 2.45
C ARG A 10 24.34 -28.16 1.03
N PRO A 11 24.78 -29.34 0.57
CA PRO A 11 24.43 -29.82 -0.77
C PRO A 11 22.91 -29.93 -0.90
N SER A 12 22.39 -29.72 -2.11
CA SER A 12 20.96 -29.92 -2.39
C SER A 12 20.54 -31.38 -2.18
N CYS A 13 19.25 -31.60 -1.97
CA CYS A 13 18.68 -32.94 -1.86
C CYS A 13 18.93 -33.75 -3.14
N SER A 14 19.38 -34.99 -3.02
CA SER A 14 19.63 -35.89 -4.15
C SER A 14 18.37 -36.43 -4.84
N ILE A 15 17.18 -35.96 -4.46
CA ILE A 15 15.92 -36.35 -5.12
C ILE A 15 15.69 -35.40 -6.30
N VAL A 16 15.53 -35.97 -7.49
CA VAL A 16 15.28 -35.23 -8.73
C VAL A 16 14.06 -34.33 -8.56
N GLY A 17 14.23 -33.03 -8.84
CA GLY A 17 13.18 -32.02 -8.67
C GLY A 17 13.01 -31.47 -7.24
N CYS A 18 13.89 -31.82 -6.29
CA CYS A 18 13.89 -31.25 -4.95
C CYS A 18 15.06 -30.29 -4.73
N GLU A 19 14.77 -28.99 -4.68
CA GLU A 19 15.80 -27.94 -4.50
C GLU A 19 16.12 -27.63 -3.03
N VAL A 20 15.54 -28.40 -2.09
CA VAL A 20 15.74 -28.19 -0.65
C VAL A 20 17.10 -28.73 -0.22
N GLU A 21 17.80 -28.02 0.66
CA GLU A 21 19.08 -28.46 1.21
C GLU A 21 18.99 -29.83 1.91
N ALA A 22 20.00 -30.66 1.67
CA ALA A 22 20.17 -31.94 2.33
C ALA A 22 20.46 -31.74 3.82
N SER A 23 19.78 -32.53 4.63
CA SER A 23 19.89 -32.52 6.09
C SER A 23 20.69 -33.71 6.62
N ALA A 24 20.52 -34.89 6.01
CA ALA A 24 21.19 -36.13 6.40
C ALA A 24 21.15 -37.13 5.23
N ARG A 25 22.24 -37.90 5.05
CA ARG A 25 22.36 -38.94 4.01
C ARG A 25 22.08 -38.46 2.57
N GLY A 26 22.40 -37.20 2.26
CA GLY A 26 22.15 -36.61 0.94
C GLY A 26 20.69 -36.19 0.68
N TRP A 27 19.79 -36.35 1.66
CA TRP A 27 18.38 -36.01 1.53
C TRP A 27 17.97 -34.86 2.44
N CYS A 28 17.02 -34.03 1.98
CA CYS A 28 16.35 -33.05 2.83
C CYS A 28 15.57 -33.74 3.95
N ARG A 29 15.16 -32.98 4.97
CA ARG A 29 14.56 -33.55 6.19
C ARG A 29 13.33 -34.41 5.92
N SER A 30 12.51 -34.04 4.93
CA SER A 30 11.31 -34.79 4.54
C SER A 30 11.65 -36.11 3.85
N HIS A 31 12.56 -36.11 2.88
CA HIS A 31 13.00 -37.32 2.17
C HIS A 31 13.77 -38.27 3.09
N TYR A 32 14.62 -37.74 3.98
CA TYR A 32 15.25 -38.53 5.02
C TYR A 32 14.23 -39.20 5.96
N TYR A 33 13.18 -38.46 6.35
CA TYR A 33 12.12 -39.00 7.21
C TYR A 33 11.27 -40.07 6.48
N ARG A 34 10.99 -39.89 5.19
CA ARG A 34 10.29 -40.88 4.37
C ARG A 34 11.10 -42.18 4.26
N TRP A 35 12.38 -42.08 3.96
CA TRP A 35 13.27 -43.25 3.97
C TRP A 35 13.30 -43.94 5.34
N LYS A 36 13.46 -43.18 6.43
CA LYS A 36 13.46 -43.74 7.79
C LYS A 36 12.16 -44.48 8.13
N THR A 37 11.02 -44.03 7.59
CA THR A 37 9.70 -44.54 7.95
C THR A 37 9.23 -45.67 7.02
N TYR A 38 9.58 -45.59 5.74
CA TYR A 38 9.02 -46.45 4.68
C TYR A 38 10.08 -47.16 3.84
N GLY A 39 11.37 -46.94 4.12
CA GLY A 39 12.49 -47.53 3.37
C GLY A 39 12.83 -46.83 2.06
N ASP A 40 11.99 -45.90 1.58
CA ASP A 40 12.20 -45.17 0.33
C ASP A 40 12.03 -43.64 0.52
N PRO A 41 13.03 -42.81 0.14
CA PRO A 41 12.96 -41.36 0.26
C PRO A 41 11.91 -40.70 -0.65
N SER A 42 11.54 -41.35 -1.76
CA SER A 42 10.55 -40.86 -2.72
C SER A 42 9.12 -41.31 -2.40
N SER A 43 8.93 -42.05 -1.31
CA SER A 43 7.62 -42.58 -0.92
C SER A 43 6.55 -41.48 -0.89
N PRO A 44 5.35 -41.75 -1.43
CA PRO A 44 4.30 -40.74 -1.53
C PRO A 44 3.89 -40.26 -0.14
N VAL A 45 3.59 -38.97 -0.01
CA VAL A 45 3.00 -38.43 1.21
C VAL A 45 1.61 -39.03 1.35
N ARG A 46 1.43 -39.98 2.26
CA ARG A 46 0.09 -40.45 2.61
C ARG A 46 -0.68 -39.28 3.19
N ARG A 47 -1.80 -38.95 2.55
CA ARG A 47 -2.74 -37.96 3.11
C ARG A 47 -3.13 -38.39 4.50
N HIS A 48 -3.13 -37.46 5.45
CA HIS A 48 -3.62 -37.79 6.79
C HIS A 48 -5.12 -38.12 6.67
N ALA A 49 -5.61 -39.12 7.41
CA ALA A 49 -7.02 -39.56 7.33
C ALA A 49 -8.06 -38.44 7.58
N ASN A 50 -7.62 -37.30 8.13
CA ASN A 50 -8.44 -36.11 8.41
C ASN A 50 -8.06 -34.88 7.56
N GLU A 51 -7.19 -35.02 6.55
CA GLU A 51 -6.79 -33.91 5.69
C GLU A 51 -8.01 -33.35 4.93
N GLY A 52 -8.25 -32.05 5.07
CA GLY A 52 -9.39 -31.36 4.47
C GLY A 52 -10.75 -31.59 5.16
N LYS A 53 -10.80 -32.33 6.28
CA LYS A 53 -12.05 -32.55 7.03
C LYS A 53 -12.23 -31.50 8.11
N GLU A 54 -13.46 -31.02 8.28
CA GLU A 54 -13.83 -30.15 9.40
C GLU A 54 -14.00 -30.95 10.69
N CYS A 55 -13.91 -30.26 11.83
CA CYS A 55 -14.13 -30.86 13.13
C CYS A 55 -15.57 -31.36 13.27
N SER A 56 -15.75 -32.61 13.70
CA SER A 56 -17.07 -33.22 13.95
C SER A 56 -17.86 -32.64 15.13
N VAL A 57 -17.42 -31.52 15.71
CA VAL A 57 -18.16 -30.84 16.80
C VAL A 57 -19.03 -29.76 16.17
N PRO A 58 -20.35 -29.76 16.43
CA PRO A 58 -21.26 -28.74 15.89
C PRO A 58 -20.75 -27.31 16.14
N ALA A 59 -20.88 -26.45 15.14
CA ALA A 59 -20.42 -25.06 15.15
C ALA A 59 -18.88 -24.86 15.34
N CYS A 60 -18.05 -25.88 15.08
CA CYS A 60 -16.60 -25.74 15.09
C CYS A 60 -15.98 -25.77 13.68
N LEU A 61 -15.68 -24.59 13.14
CA LEU A 61 -15.11 -24.41 11.79
C LEU A 61 -13.58 -24.64 11.72
N ARG A 62 -13.02 -25.46 12.61
CA ARG A 62 -11.58 -25.77 12.61
C ARG A 62 -11.33 -27.11 11.97
N ASP A 63 -10.22 -27.22 11.26
CA ASP A 63 -9.81 -28.47 10.63
C ASP A 63 -9.59 -29.60 11.64
N ALA A 64 -10.07 -30.79 11.29
CA ALA A 64 -9.84 -32.02 12.02
C ALA A 64 -8.37 -32.45 11.89
N ARG A 65 -7.74 -32.74 13.03
CA ARG A 65 -6.35 -33.24 13.06
C ARG A 65 -6.28 -34.74 13.39
N ALA A 66 -7.13 -35.22 14.29
CA ALA A 66 -7.14 -36.61 14.72
C ALA A 66 -8.56 -37.08 15.05
N ARG A 67 -8.94 -38.28 14.59
CA ARG A 67 -10.26 -38.90 14.81
C ARG A 67 -11.45 -37.95 14.52
N GLY A 68 -11.39 -37.20 13.42
CA GLY A 68 -12.45 -36.24 13.08
C GLY A 68 -12.53 -34.98 13.95
N TYR A 69 -11.66 -34.82 14.95
CA TYR A 69 -11.67 -33.65 15.83
C TYR A 69 -10.51 -32.68 15.56
N CYS A 70 -10.75 -31.38 15.73
CA CYS A 70 -9.67 -30.39 15.77
C CYS A 70 -8.72 -30.67 16.96
N SER A 71 -7.51 -30.10 16.96
CA SER A 71 -6.50 -30.38 18.00
C SER A 71 -7.01 -30.21 19.43
N MET A 72 -7.87 -29.21 19.66
CA MET A 72 -8.43 -28.92 20.97
C MET A 72 -9.51 -29.93 21.39
N HIS A 73 -10.45 -30.23 20.49
CA HIS A 73 -11.50 -31.23 20.75
C HIS A 73 -10.91 -32.64 20.86
N TRP A 74 -9.88 -32.96 20.06
CA TRP A 74 -9.12 -34.21 20.21
C TRP A 74 -8.43 -34.28 21.58
N GLN A 75 -7.81 -33.19 22.05
CA GLN A 75 -7.16 -33.18 23.36
C GLN A 75 -8.17 -33.37 24.50
N ARG A 76 -9.36 -32.78 24.40
CA ARG A 76 -10.45 -32.95 25.38
C ARG A 76 -11.00 -34.38 25.37
N TRP A 77 -11.32 -34.90 24.19
CA TRP A 77 -11.79 -36.27 24.02
C TRP A 77 -10.77 -37.29 24.54
N ARG A 78 -9.47 -37.11 24.24
CA ARG A 78 -8.41 -38.00 24.73
C ARG A 78 -8.28 -37.98 26.25
N ALA A 79 -8.55 -36.85 26.90
CA ALA A 79 -8.39 -36.70 28.35
C ALA A 79 -9.65 -37.07 29.14
N HIS A 80 -10.84 -36.85 28.57
CA HIS A 80 -12.12 -36.91 29.29
C HIS A 80 -13.19 -37.74 28.58
N GLY A 81 -12.91 -38.29 27.39
CA GLY A 81 -13.88 -39.03 26.57
C GLY A 81 -14.90 -38.16 25.82
N ASP A 82 -14.96 -36.87 26.11
CA ASP A 82 -15.93 -35.92 25.53
C ASP A 82 -15.18 -34.74 24.84
N PRO A 83 -15.47 -34.43 23.56
CA PRO A 83 -14.82 -33.32 22.87
C PRO A 83 -15.28 -31.94 23.39
N LEU A 84 -16.46 -31.84 24.01
CA LEU A 84 -17.01 -30.61 24.59
C LEU A 84 -16.59 -30.39 26.04
N ALA A 85 -15.92 -31.36 26.66
CA ALA A 85 -15.43 -31.27 28.02
C ALA A 85 -14.59 -30.00 28.28
N GLY A 86 -14.48 -29.65 29.56
CA GLY A 86 -13.69 -28.52 30.03
C GLY A 86 -12.25 -28.54 29.50
N LYS A 87 -11.57 -27.38 29.59
CA LYS A 87 -10.15 -27.30 29.20
C LYS A 87 -9.34 -28.28 30.05
N VAL A 88 -8.60 -29.18 29.38
CA VAL A 88 -7.61 -30.04 30.03
C VAL A 88 -6.57 -29.16 30.71
N ARG A 89 -6.64 -29.06 32.05
CA ARG A 89 -5.62 -28.37 32.84
C ARG A 89 -4.36 -29.24 32.81
N ARG A 90 -3.30 -28.74 32.19
CA ARG A 90 -1.99 -29.41 32.28
C ARG A 90 -1.45 -29.16 33.68
N THR A 91 -1.41 -30.19 34.50
CA THR A 91 -0.78 -30.18 35.83
C THR A 91 0.73 -30.29 35.66
N TYR A 92 1.39 -29.19 35.28
CA TYR A 92 2.85 -29.14 35.37
C TYR A 92 3.23 -28.97 36.83
N GLY A 93 3.89 -29.97 37.42
CA GLY A 93 4.53 -29.88 38.73
C GLY A 93 3.60 -29.39 39.85
N VAL A 94 2.54 -30.15 40.15
CA VAL A 94 1.74 -29.89 41.36
C VAL A 94 2.66 -30.01 42.57
N GLY A 95 3.01 -28.88 43.19
CA GLY A 95 3.93 -28.80 44.34
C GLY A 95 5.42 -28.65 44.02
N ALA A 96 5.84 -28.75 42.75
CA ALA A 96 7.25 -28.64 42.39
C ALA A 96 7.67 -27.18 42.15
N GLN A 97 8.75 -26.76 42.83
CA GLN A 97 9.32 -25.42 42.72
C GLN A 97 10.45 -25.36 41.69
N CYS A 98 10.70 -24.17 41.14
CA CYS A 98 11.75 -23.92 40.18
C CYS A 98 13.12 -24.36 40.70
N GLU A 99 13.90 -25.04 39.86
CA GLU A 99 15.28 -25.49 40.16
C GLU A 99 16.30 -24.35 40.31
N VAL A 100 15.89 -23.11 40.08
CA VAL A 100 16.79 -21.97 40.25
C VAL A 100 16.82 -21.59 41.72
N ASP A 101 18.02 -21.60 42.29
CA ASP A 101 18.23 -21.26 43.70
C ASP A 101 17.53 -19.95 44.11
N GLY A 102 16.85 -19.98 45.25
CA GLY A 102 16.03 -18.88 45.76
C GLY A 102 14.72 -18.61 45.00
N CYS A 103 14.27 -19.49 44.09
CA CYS A 103 13.01 -19.30 43.34
C CYS A 103 11.89 -20.27 43.74
N GLY A 104 11.03 -19.86 44.67
CA GLY A 104 9.84 -20.64 45.09
C GLY A 104 8.66 -20.65 44.10
N GLN A 105 8.87 -20.25 42.84
CA GLN A 105 7.79 -20.22 41.84
C GLN A 105 7.54 -21.61 41.26
N PRO A 106 6.28 -21.98 40.93
CA PRO A 106 5.97 -23.31 40.43
C PRO A 106 6.64 -23.59 39.08
N ILE A 107 7.06 -24.83 38.88
CA ILE A 107 7.65 -25.28 37.61
C ILE A 107 6.61 -25.17 36.49
N SER A 108 7.01 -24.54 35.39
CA SER A 108 6.19 -24.47 34.18
C SER A 108 6.66 -25.47 33.12
N ALA A 109 7.98 -25.58 32.90
CA ALA A 109 8.56 -26.48 31.91
C ALA A 109 10.06 -26.68 32.19
N ARG A 110 10.58 -27.90 31.95
CA ARG A 110 12.00 -28.26 32.10
C ARG A 110 12.61 -27.84 33.46
N GLY A 111 11.95 -28.16 34.58
CA GLY A 111 12.49 -27.80 35.91
C GLY A 111 12.39 -26.32 36.28
N LEU A 112 11.97 -25.45 35.34
CA LEU A 112 12.01 -24.00 35.48
C LEU A 112 10.60 -23.39 35.57
N CYS A 113 10.45 -22.34 36.38
CA CYS A 113 9.27 -21.48 36.33
C CYS A 113 9.17 -20.78 34.96
N ASN A 114 7.97 -20.30 34.58
CA ASN A 114 7.78 -19.70 33.26
C ASN A 114 8.79 -18.58 32.96
N ARG A 115 9.12 -17.74 33.95
CA ARG A 115 10.11 -16.66 33.79
C ARG A 115 11.52 -17.19 33.48
N HIS A 116 11.99 -18.19 34.23
CA HIS A 116 13.32 -18.77 34.02
C HIS A 116 13.36 -19.64 32.76
N PHE A 117 12.28 -20.34 32.44
CA PHE A 117 12.15 -21.07 31.18
C PHE A 117 12.22 -20.14 29.96
N LEU A 118 11.56 -18.98 30.00
CA LEU A 118 11.62 -17.99 28.93
C LEU A 118 13.03 -17.40 28.75
N ARG A 119 13.74 -17.16 29.85
CA ARG A 119 15.15 -16.73 29.81
C ARG A 119 16.04 -17.81 29.22
N TYR A 120 15.92 -19.04 29.72
CA TYR A 120 16.63 -20.20 29.19
C TYR A 120 16.36 -20.41 27.69
N SER A 121 15.10 -20.33 27.26
CA SER A 121 14.72 -20.50 25.86
C SER A 121 15.29 -19.43 24.94
N LYS A 122 15.53 -18.21 25.44
CA LYS A 122 16.01 -17.08 24.64
C LYS A 122 17.52 -16.92 24.71
N HIS A 123 18.13 -17.22 25.86
CA HIS A 123 19.51 -16.88 26.18
C HIS A 123 20.37 -18.11 26.52
N GLY A 124 19.78 -19.31 26.60
CA GLY A 124 20.47 -20.54 27.00
C GLY A 124 20.70 -20.68 28.51
N ASP A 125 20.39 -19.65 29.29
CA ASP A 125 20.61 -19.56 30.73
C ASP A 125 19.33 -19.07 31.44
N PRO A 126 18.80 -19.77 32.46
CA PRO A 126 17.62 -19.35 33.22
C PRO A 126 17.79 -18.02 33.98
N LEU A 127 19.02 -17.65 34.30
CA LEU A 127 19.40 -16.36 34.90
C LEU A 127 19.86 -15.34 33.84
N GLY A 128 20.06 -15.81 32.61
CA GLY A 128 20.57 -15.02 31.49
C GLY A 128 19.62 -13.94 30.99
N GLY A 129 20.21 -12.96 30.32
CA GLY A 129 19.54 -11.77 29.81
C GLY A 129 19.59 -10.60 30.80
N ALA A 130 20.06 -9.44 30.32
CA ALA A 130 20.03 -8.22 31.11
C ALA A 130 18.59 -7.91 31.55
N ARG A 131 18.40 -7.59 32.84
CA ARG A 131 17.10 -7.04 33.28
C ARG A 131 16.80 -5.82 32.41
N SER A 132 15.61 -5.79 31.81
CA SER A 132 15.20 -4.61 31.04
C SER A 132 15.33 -3.37 31.95
N PRO A 133 15.86 -2.25 31.44
CA PRO A 133 15.94 -1.03 32.22
C PRO A 133 14.58 -0.72 32.86
N ARG A 134 14.57 -0.32 34.14
CA ARG A 134 13.34 0.16 34.78
C ARG A 134 12.95 1.47 34.12
N VAL A 135 12.07 1.41 33.12
CA VAL A 135 11.49 2.59 32.49
C VAL A 135 10.39 3.13 33.40
N ARG A 136 10.47 4.42 33.76
CA ARG A 136 9.38 5.11 34.47
C ARG A 136 8.12 5.01 33.61
N LYS A 137 6.97 4.68 34.22
CA LYS A 137 5.68 4.67 33.52
C LYS A 137 5.05 6.05 33.60
N ALA A 138 4.24 6.42 32.61
CA ALA A 138 3.36 7.58 32.76
C ALA A 138 2.35 7.27 33.87
N LEU A 139 2.10 8.27 34.73
CA LEU A 139 1.13 8.18 35.81
C LEU A 139 0.01 9.17 35.53
N ASP A 140 -1.21 8.66 35.47
CA ASP A 140 -2.42 9.46 35.27
C ASP A 140 -2.98 9.83 36.64
N HIS A 141 -3.48 11.05 36.77
CA HIS A 141 -4.06 11.59 37.99
C HIS A 141 -5.54 11.92 37.76
N GLU A 142 -6.34 11.85 38.83
CA GLU A 142 -7.80 12.06 38.77
C GLU A 142 -8.18 13.49 38.36
N ASP A 143 -7.31 14.47 38.60
CA ASP A 143 -7.49 15.88 38.25
C ASP A 143 -7.23 16.19 36.76
N GLY A 144 -7.12 15.17 35.91
CA GLY A 144 -6.89 15.34 34.48
C GLY A 144 -5.45 15.71 34.10
N THR A 145 -4.50 15.46 35.00
CA THR A 145 -3.07 15.62 34.72
C THR A 145 -2.37 14.27 34.56
N ARG A 146 -1.19 14.29 33.94
CA ARG A 146 -0.34 13.12 33.72
C ARG A 146 1.13 13.47 33.99
N THR A 147 1.82 12.61 34.71
CA THR A 147 3.27 12.70 34.91
C THR A 147 4.00 12.09 33.73
N CYS A 148 4.81 12.89 33.04
CA CYS A 148 5.62 12.45 31.92
C CYS A 148 6.77 11.56 32.43
N PRO A 149 6.95 10.32 31.93
CA PRO A 149 8.02 9.44 32.37
C PRO A 149 9.42 9.88 31.93
N ASN A 150 9.50 10.79 30.96
CA ASN A 150 10.76 11.27 30.41
C ASN A 150 11.33 12.46 31.20
N CYS A 151 10.53 13.50 31.48
CA CYS A 151 10.97 14.65 32.27
C CYS A 151 10.58 14.56 33.75
N GLY A 152 9.63 13.70 34.13
CA GLY A 152 9.12 13.61 35.51
C GLY A 152 8.10 14.68 35.90
N GLU A 153 7.82 15.64 35.02
CA GLU A 153 6.88 16.73 35.30
C GLU A 153 5.42 16.26 35.20
N ARG A 154 4.59 16.73 36.14
CA ARG A 154 3.13 16.61 36.11
C ARG A 154 2.56 17.73 35.25
N GLN A 155 1.83 17.37 34.19
CA GLN A 155 1.30 18.32 33.22
C GLN A 155 -0.15 17.98 32.88
N SER A 156 -0.93 18.93 32.37
CA SER A 156 -2.26 18.64 31.81
C SER A 156 -2.20 17.50 30.79
N ILE A 157 -3.23 16.66 30.75
CA ILE A 157 -3.35 15.56 29.78
C ILE A 157 -3.24 16.05 28.31
N GLU A 158 -3.59 17.31 28.04
CA GLU A 158 -3.47 17.94 26.72
C GLU A 158 -2.02 18.20 26.29
N ALA A 159 -1.09 18.22 27.23
CA ALA A 159 0.34 18.27 26.94
C ALA A 159 0.86 16.97 26.29
N PHE A 160 0.02 15.94 26.17
CA PHE A 160 0.33 14.65 25.56
C PHE A 160 -0.42 14.48 24.24
N ASN A 161 0.24 13.91 23.24
CA ASN A 161 -0.36 13.77 21.91
C ASN A 161 -1.37 12.64 21.89
N LEU A 162 -2.45 12.82 21.12
CA LEU A 162 -3.41 11.77 20.84
C LEU A 162 -2.71 10.60 20.13
N ASP A 163 -3.03 9.39 20.56
CA ASP A 163 -2.56 8.16 19.98
C ASP A 163 -3.58 7.06 20.22
N LYS A 164 -4.23 6.61 19.14
CA LYS A 164 -5.31 5.61 19.19
C LYS A 164 -4.83 4.24 19.68
N LEU A 165 -3.52 3.99 19.62
CA LEU A 165 -2.92 2.74 20.08
C LEU A 165 -2.44 2.82 21.54
N ALA A 166 -2.43 4.01 22.14
CA ALA A 166 -2.00 4.19 23.52
C ALA A 166 -3.15 3.91 24.49
N THR A 167 -2.81 3.30 25.63
CA THR A 167 -3.72 3.17 26.77
C THR A 167 -4.21 4.57 27.20
N GLY A 168 -5.54 4.78 27.19
CA GLY A 168 -6.13 6.10 27.47
C GLY A 168 -6.06 7.10 26.30
N GLY A 169 -5.80 6.65 25.07
CA GLY A 169 -5.90 7.45 23.84
C GLY A 169 -4.85 8.55 23.67
N ARG A 170 -3.88 8.64 24.58
CA ARG A 170 -2.81 9.64 24.58
C ARG A 170 -1.47 9.02 24.92
N ARG A 171 -0.41 9.58 24.34
CA ARG A 171 0.97 9.13 24.55
C ARG A 171 1.41 9.26 26.00
N ALA A 172 2.36 8.41 26.39
CA ALA A 172 3.00 8.47 27.70
C ALA A 172 3.92 9.69 27.85
N ILE A 173 4.61 10.10 26.78
CA ILE A 173 5.61 11.18 26.80
C ILE A 173 4.97 12.51 26.34
N CYS A 174 5.26 13.60 27.05
CA CYS A 174 4.73 14.93 26.73
C CYS A 174 5.24 15.47 25.38
N LYS A 175 4.51 16.42 24.81
CA LYS A 175 4.80 17.11 23.54
C LYS A 175 6.21 17.71 23.54
N ALA A 176 6.62 18.35 24.63
CA ALA A 176 7.92 18.99 24.77
C ALA A 176 9.07 17.96 24.68
N CYS A 177 9.01 16.90 25.49
CA CYS A 177 9.98 15.81 25.46
C CYS A 177 10.08 15.15 24.08
N ARG A 178 8.94 14.96 23.40
CA ARG A 178 8.93 14.39 22.04
C ARG A 178 9.62 15.33 21.04
N ARG A 179 9.28 16.62 21.04
CA ARG A 179 9.91 17.62 20.16
C ARG A 179 11.42 17.69 20.39
N ALA A 180 11.86 17.66 21.65
CA ALA A 180 13.28 17.64 21.99
C ALA A 180 13.99 16.35 21.51
N ALA A 181 13.32 15.20 21.58
CA ALA A 181 13.86 13.94 21.03
C ALA A 181 13.91 13.95 19.49
N GLU A 182 12.90 14.51 18.84
CA GLU A 182 12.86 14.69 17.38
C GLU A 182 13.97 15.64 16.90
N LYS A 183 14.15 16.79 17.57
CA LYS A 183 15.22 17.75 17.30
C LYS A 183 16.60 17.09 17.41
N ARG A 184 16.89 16.43 18.53
CA ARG A 184 18.17 15.69 18.73
C ARG A 184 18.42 14.66 17.64
N ARG A 185 17.38 13.92 17.21
CA ARG A 185 17.50 12.93 16.14
C ARG A 185 17.80 13.58 14.79
N TRP A 186 17.21 14.75 14.52
CA TRP A 186 17.42 15.49 13.29
C TRP A 186 18.84 16.07 13.22
N GLU A 187 19.33 16.61 14.33
CA GLU A 187 20.69 17.16 14.47
C GLU A 187 21.76 16.06 14.42
N ALA A 188 21.52 14.90 15.04
CA ALA A 188 22.47 13.79 15.04
C ALA A 188 22.63 13.09 13.69
N GLU A 189 21.59 13.11 12.84
CA GLU A 189 21.65 12.47 11.51
C GLU A 189 20.95 13.32 10.44
N PRO A 190 21.56 14.47 10.04
CA PRO A 190 21.00 15.40 9.06
C PRO A 190 20.99 14.75 7.67
N GLY A 191 19.92 14.01 7.36
CA GLY A 191 19.83 13.25 6.10
C GLY A 191 19.04 11.95 6.24
N ARG A 192 18.87 11.43 7.46
CA ARG A 192 18.07 10.23 7.73
C ARG A 192 16.65 10.35 7.18
N LEU A 193 16.01 11.50 7.36
CA LEU A 193 14.66 11.75 6.84
C LEU A 193 14.62 11.71 5.31
N ARG A 194 15.62 12.30 4.64
CA ARG A 194 15.73 12.25 3.17
C ARG A 194 15.96 10.82 2.68
N SER A 195 16.84 10.07 3.35
CA SER A 195 17.10 8.66 3.06
C SER A 195 15.84 7.79 3.27
N LEU A 196 15.14 7.98 4.38
CA LEU A 196 13.89 7.27 4.68
C LEU A 196 12.78 7.64 3.68
N ALA A 197 12.66 8.91 3.31
CA ALA A 197 11.71 9.37 2.30
C ALA A 197 11.99 8.72 0.94
N ARG A 198 13.26 8.64 0.52
CA ARG A 198 13.66 7.91 -0.72
C ARG A 198 13.27 6.43 -0.64
N LYS A 199 13.57 5.75 0.46
CA LYS A 199 13.20 4.34 0.67
C LYS A 199 11.68 4.14 0.63
N ASN A 200 10.92 5.01 1.28
CA ASN A 200 9.46 4.96 1.29
C ASN A 200 8.87 5.27 -0.09
N TYR A 201 9.46 6.21 -0.84
CA TYR A 201 9.09 6.50 -2.21
C TYR A 201 9.30 5.27 -3.10
N ALA A 202 10.49 4.66 -3.06
CA ALA A 202 10.80 3.45 -3.83
C ALA A 202 9.82 2.30 -3.53
N LYS A 203 9.48 2.08 -2.25
CA LYS A 203 8.50 1.06 -1.84
C LYS A 203 7.07 1.34 -2.28
N SER A 204 6.73 2.59 -2.58
CA SER A 204 5.36 3.01 -2.91
C SER A 204 5.20 3.47 -4.35
N ILE A 205 6.20 3.26 -5.21
CA ILE A 205 6.21 3.81 -6.56
C ILE A 205 5.03 3.30 -7.40
N ASP A 206 4.73 2.01 -7.34
CA ASP A 206 3.65 1.42 -8.13
C ASP A 206 2.27 1.87 -7.63
N VAL A 207 2.09 1.92 -6.31
CA VAL A 207 0.85 2.44 -5.70
C VAL A 207 0.64 3.90 -6.08
N ARG A 208 1.70 4.72 -6.08
CA ARG A 208 1.64 6.12 -6.50
C ARG A 208 1.32 6.25 -7.98
N ARG A 209 1.99 5.47 -8.84
CA ARG A 209 1.72 5.44 -10.30
C ARG A 209 0.28 5.05 -10.60
N ALA A 210 -0.25 4.04 -9.90
CA ALA A 210 -1.64 3.63 -10.06
C ALA A 210 -2.62 4.77 -9.71
N LYS A 211 -2.39 5.45 -8.57
CA LYS A 211 -3.18 6.61 -8.16
C LYS A 211 -3.06 7.79 -9.13
N ASP A 212 -1.86 8.05 -9.64
CA ASP A 212 -1.64 9.11 -10.63
C ASP A 212 -2.33 8.79 -11.97
N LYS A 213 -2.32 7.53 -12.40
CA LYS A 213 -3.05 7.06 -13.58
C LYS A 213 -4.56 7.25 -13.39
N GLU A 214 -5.11 6.80 -12.27
CA GLU A 214 -6.52 6.96 -11.93
C GLU A 214 -6.93 8.44 -11.91
N ARG A 215 -6.11 9.29 -11.26
CA ARG A 215 -6.29 10.75 -11.25
C ARG A 215 -6.27 11.33 -12.66
N TYR A 216 -5.33 10.89 -13.51
CA TYR A 216 -5.20 11.36 -14.88
C TYR A 216 -6.42 10.98 -15.73
N GLU A 217 -6.87 9.72 -15.69
CA GLU A 217 -8.03 9.27 -16.46
C GLU A 217 -9.31 10.01 -16.04
N ARG A 218 -9.53 10.19 -14.73
CA ARG A 218 -10.68 10.97 -14.23
C ARG A 218 -10.66 12.42 -14.73
N ASP A 219 -9.50 13.06 -14.73
CA ASP A 219 -9.36 14.49 -15.03
C ASP A 219 -8.97 14.76 -16.51
N LYS A 220 -9.00 13.73 -17.36
CA LYS A 220 -8.43 13.74 -18.73
C LYS A 220 -9.05 14.80 -19.63
N ASP A 221 -10.38 14.82 -19.75
CA ASP A 221 -11.08 15.73 -20.65
C ASP A 221 -10.91 17.18 -20.23
N LYS A 222 -10.98 17.44 -18.91
CA LYS A 222 -10.70 18.75 -18.33
C LYS A 222 -9.28 19.23 -18.65
N ARG A 223 -8.29 18.33 -18.59
CA ARG A 223 -6.89 18.67 -18.93
C ARG A 223 -6.71 18.96 -20.42
N ILE A 224 -7.36 18.21 -21.29
CA ILE A 224 -7.32 18.44 -22.74
C ILE A 224 -7.93 19.81 -23.05
N ALA A 225 -9.09 20.13 -22.49
CA ALA A 225 -9.73 21.43 -22.66
C ALA A 225 -8.83 22.60 -22.18
N LEU A 226 -8.25 22.47 -20.99
CA LEU A 226 -7.31 23.47 -20.44
C LEU A 226 -6.06 23.65 -21.30
N ALA A 227 -5.52 22.56 -21.86
CA ALA A 227 -4.37 22.63 -22.75
C ALA A 227 -4.71 23.36 -24.05
N THR A 228 -5.86 23.06 -24.65
CA THR A 228 -6.37 23.75 -25.85
C THR A 228 -6.59 25.25 -25.59
N GLU A 229 -7.24 25.60 -24.49
CA GLU A 229 -7.43 27.00 -24.09
C GLU A 229 -6.09 27.72 -23.91
N SER A 230 -5.13 27.07 -23.24
CA SER A 230 -3.79 27.64 -23.01
C SER A 230 -3.03 27.91 -24.32
N VAL A 231 -3.19 27.04 -25.34
CA VAL A 231 -2.60 27.24 -26.67
C VAL A 231 -3.21 28.44 -27.38
N HIS A 232 -4.55 28.58 -27.38
CA HIS A 232 -5.20 29.73 -28.00
C HIS A 232 -4.83 31.03 -27.30
N ARG A 233 -4.83 31.05 -25.96
CA ARG A 233 -4.41 32.21 -25.17
C ARG A 233 -2.96 32.61 -25.46
N ARG A 234 -2.05 31.63 -25.60
CA ARG A 234 -0.66 31.90 -25.96
C ARG A 234 -0.54 32.52 -27.34
N ARG A 235 -1.26 32.02 -28.34
CA ARG A 235 -1.22 32.54 -29.72
C ARG A 235 -1.70 33.98 -29.80
N VAL A 236 -2.77 34.31 -29.08
CA VAL A 236 -3.36 35.67 -29.05
C VAL A 236 -2.47 36.65 -28.28
N ARG A 237 -1.81 36.21 -27.21
CA ARG A 237 -0.83 37.05 -26.49
C ARG A 237 0.32 37.53 -27.39
N MET A 238 0.66 36.77 -28.43
CA MET A 238 1.71 37.16 -29.39
C MET A 238 1.24 38.26 -30.36
N THR A 239 -0.06 38.49 -30.50
CA THR A 239 -0.65 39.47 -31.43
C THR A 239 -1.17 40.72 -30.72
N MET A 240 -1.15 40.76 -29.37
CA MET A 240 -1.74 41.83 -28.54
C MET A 240 -3.26 42.01 -28.69
N GLU A 241 -3.92 41.08 -29.38
CA GLU A 241 -5.36 41.13 -29.60
C GLU A 241 -6.17 40.65 -28.36
N PRO A 242 -7.46 41.00 -28.24
CA PRO A 242 -8.31 40.56 -27.14
C PRO A 242 -8.49 39.03 -27.10
N SER A 243 -8.57 38.46 -25.89
CA SER A 243 -8.89 37.04 -25.68
C SER A 243 -9.91 36.88 -24.56
N ASP A 244 -11.09 36.34 -24.88
CA ASP A 244 -12.09 35.98 -23.89
C ASP A 244 -11.78 34.61 -23.28
N ARG A 245 -12.33 34.35 -22.09
CA ARG A 245 -12.27 33.04 -21.43
C ARG A 245 -13.47 32.18 -21.82
N GLY A 246 -13.32 30.86 -21.73
CA GLY A 246 -14.42 29.91 -21.89
C GLY A 246 -14.76 29.52 -23.34
N ILE A 247 -14.02 30.04 -24.33
CA ILE A 247 -14.19 29.65 -25.73
C ILE A 247 -13.63 28.24 -25.93
N THR A 248 -14.51 27.25 -25.83
CA THR A 248 -14.19 25.82 -26.00
C THR A 248 -15.01 25.23 -27.13
N VAL A 249 -14.57 24.10 -27.69
CA VAL A 249 -15.36 23.37 -28.71
C VAL A 249 -16.75 23.02 -28.17
N ALA A 250 -16.86 22.62 -26.90
CA ALA A 250 -18.14 22.30 -26.28
C ALA A 250 -19.07 23.53 -26.19
N ALA A 251 -18.57 24.67 -25.73
CA ALA A 251 -19.39 25.87 -25.59
C ALA A 251 -19.77 26.49 -26.96
N LEU A 252 -18.90 26.40 -27.95
CA LEU A 252 -19.24 26.82 -29.32
C LEU A 252 -20.23 25.83 -29.99
N ARG A 253 -20.17 24.54 -29.65
CA ARG A 253 -21.15 23.53 -30.11
C ARG A 253 -22.54 23.83 -29.56
N GLU A 254 -22.64 24.16 -28.29
CA GLU A 254 -23.90 24.58 -27.67
C GLU A 254 -24.50 25.82 -28.36
N LYS A 255 -23.64 26.78 -28.75
CA LYS A 255 -24.06 28.02 -29.42
C LYS A 255 -24.42 27.85 -30.90
N PHE A 256 -23.67 27.06 -31.65
CA PHE A 256 -23.74 27.01 -33.12
C PHE A 256 -24.19 25.66 -33.69
N GLY A 257 -24.35 24.64 -32.84
CA GLY A 257 -24.73 23.30 -33.23
C GLY A 257 -23.60 22.51 -33.91
N ASP A 258 -24.01 21.47 -34.64
CA ASP A 258 -23.13 20.42 -35.13
C ASP A 258 -22.78 20.56 -36.63
N ILE A 259 -23.42 21.50 -37.34
CA ILE A 259 -23.26 21.65 -38.80
C ILE A 259 -22.16 22.65 -39.13
N CYS A 260 -21.25 22.26 -40.03
CA CYS A 260 -20.19 23.15 -40.49
C CYS A 260 -20.77 24.30 -41.34
N PRO A 261 -20.48 25.58 -41.01
CA PRO A 261 -21.02 26.75 -41.69
C PRO A 261 -20.51 26.93 -43.13
N TYR A 262 -19.43 26.23 -43.51
CA TYR A 262 -18.80 26.39 -44.81
C TYR A 262 -19.16 25.29 -45.81
N CYS A 263 -19.29 24.03 -45.37
CA CYS A 263 -19.62 22.91 -46.25
C CYS A 263 -21.01 22.30 -45.99
N GLY A 264 -21.71 22.70 -44.92
CA GLY A 264 -23.02 22.16 -44.56
C GLY A 264 -23.02 20.73 -44.03
N GLN A 265 -21.85 20.10 -43.87
CA GLN A 265 -21.73 18.74 -43.38
C GLN A 265 -21.68 18.70 -41.84
N PRO A 266 -22.19 17.63 -41.20
CA PRO A 266 -22.06 17.44 -39.76
C PRO A 266 -20.59 17.28 -39.35
N MET A 267 -20.20 18.00 -38.31
CA MET A 267 -18.87 17.94 -37.70
C MET A 267 -18.75 16.74 -36.76
N SER A 268 -17.53 16.20 -36.64
CA SER A 268 -17.18 15.18 -35.65
C SER A 268 -16.61 15.83 -34.40
N PHE A 269 -17.12 15.43 -33.24
CA PHE A 269 -16.62 15.86 -31.92
C PHE A 269 -15.77 14.79 -31.24
N GLU A 270 -15.44 13.73 -31.97
CA GLU A 270 -14.66 12.64 -31.44
C GLU A 270 -13.22 13.07 -31.14
N TYR A 271 -12.69 12.50 -30.05
CA TYR A 271 -11.30 12.67 -29.71
C TYR A 271 -10.42 11.90 -30.70
N VAL A 272 -9.58 12.62 -31.45
CA VAL A 272 -8.63 12.04 -32.39
C VAL A 272 -7.27 11.95 -31.71
N ARG A 273 -6.68 10.75 -31.69
CA ARG A 273 -5.42 10.47 -31.01
C ARG A 273 -4.24 10.78 -31.94
N GLY A 274 -3.24 11.50 -31.44
CA GLY A 274 -2.02 11.81 -32.19
C GLY A 274 -2.23 12.85 -33.29
N ARG A 275 -1.49 12.72 -34.40
CA ARG A 275 -1.53 13.65 -35.56
C ARG A 275 -2.41 13.14 -36.70
N GLN A 276 -3.37 12.26 -36.41
CA GLN A 276 -4.29 11.75 -37.42
C GLN A 276 -5.18 12.89 -37.94
N TYR A 277 -5.26 13.00 -39.26
CA TYR A 277 -6.13 13.97 -39.92
C TYR A 277 -7.55 13.42 -40.00
N GLU A 278 -8.51 14.15 -39.47
CA GLU A 278 -9.95 13.83 -39.54
C GLU A 278 -10.68 15.02 -40.17
N PRO A 279 -11.08 14.94 -41.46
CA PRO A 279 -11.64 16.06 -42.21
C PRO A 279 -12.85 16.73 -41.54
N ARG A 280 -13.71 15.94 -40.89
CA ARG A 280 -14.94 16.44 -40.27
C ARG A 280 -14.74 16.92 -38.84
N LYS A 281 -13.57 16.74 -38.23
CA LYS A 281 -13.31 17.12 -36.83
C LYS A 281 -13.66 18.59 -36.60
N ALA A 282 -14.46 18.87 -35.59
CA ALA A 282 -14.81 20.22 -35.17
C ALA A 282 -13.54 20.95 -34.68
N THR A 283 -13.29 22.12 -35.24
CA THR A 283 -12.19 23.01 -34.87
C THR A 283 -12.72 24.40 -34.58
N ILE A 284 -12.02 25.14 -33.73
CA ILE A 284 -12.34 26.55 -33.48
C ILE A 284 -11.78 27.36 -34.65
N GLU A 285 -12.67 28.07 -35.32
CA GLU A 285 -12.38 28.97 -36.42
C GLU A 285 -12.48 30.41 -35.97
N HIS A 286 -11.52 31.23 -36.41
CA HIS A 286 -11.55 32.67 -36.22
C HIS A 286 -12.07 33.35 -37.50
N ILE A 287 -13.18 34.09 -37.40
CA ILE A 287 -13.83 34.76 -38.55
C ILE A 287 -12.80 35.66 -39.24
N ILE A 288 -12.18 36.54 -38.47
CA ILE A 288 -10.96 37.27 -38.77
C ILE A 288 -9.79 36.43 -38.22
N PRO A 289 -8.86 35.95 -39.06
CA PRO A 289 -7.73 35.14 -38.60
C PRO A 289 -6.85 35.85 -37.57
N LEU A 290 -6.29 35.10 -36.61
CA LEU A 290 -5.38 35.67 -35.59
C LEU A 290 -4.17 36.39 -36.21
N SER A 291 -3.64 35.88 -37.33
CA SER A 291 -2.53 36.53 -38.06
C SER A 291 -2.92 37.82 -38.77
N GLY A 292 -4.21 38.08 -38.94
CA GLY A 292 -4.77 39.29 -39.56
C GLY A 292 -5.39 40.24 -38.55
N GLY A 293 -4.99 40.19 -37.28
CA GLY A 293 -5.51 41.07 -36.22
C GLY A 293 -6.85 40.61 -35.61
N GLY A 294 -7.27 39.37 -35.86
CA GLY A 294 -8.46 38.84 -35.19
C GLY A 294 -8.16 38.43 -33.75
N GLY A 295 -8.96 38.90 -32.78
CA GLY A 295 -8.89 38.42 -31.38
C GLY A 295 -9.49 37.02 -31.21
N HIS A 296 -9.19 36.35 -30.09
CA HIS A 296 -9.90 35.13 -29.68
C HIS A 296 -11.06 35.50 -28.76
N THR A 297 -12.11 36.04 -29.36
CA THR A 297 -13.31 36.53 -28.66
C THR A 297 -14.54 35.74 -29.07
N TRP A 298 -15.62 35.82 -28.28
CA TRP A 298 -16.89 35.19 -28.60
C TRP A 298 -17.52 35.72 -29.89
N ALA A 299 -17.19 36.96 -30.28
CA ALA A 299 -17.64 37.58 -31.51
C ALA A 299 -16.83 37.11 -32.73
N ASN A 300 -15.56 36.73 -32.53
CA ASN A 300 -14.66 36.32 -33.61
C ASN A 300 -14.44 34.80 -33.71
N SER A 301 -15.04 33.99 -32.82
CA SER A 301 -14.82 32.54 -32.77
C SER A 301 -16.09 31.75 -33.09
N MET A 302 -15.98 30.75 -33.95
CA MET A 302 -17.05 29.82 -34.31
C MET A 302 -16.51 28.38 -34.48
N LEU A 303 -17.37 27.41 -34.79
CA LEU A 303 -16.94 26.08 -35.21
C LEU A 303 -16.92 25.94 -36.73
N CYS A 304 -15.92 25.25 -37.25
CA CYS A 304 -16.01 24.61 -38.56
C CYS A 304 -15.19 23.31 -38.61
N CYS A 305 -15.43 22.47 -39.63
CA CYS A 305 -14.67 21.24 -39.79
C CYS A 305 -13.20 21.52 -40.15
N TRP A 306 -12.30 20.62 -39.74
CA TRP A 306 -10.87 20.76 -39.96
C TRP A 306 -10.52 20.99 -41.44
N GLN A 307 -11.18 20.29 -42.36
CA GLN A 307 -10.96 20.48 -43.79
C GLN A 307 -11.29 21.91 -44.26
N CYS A 308 -12.39 22.49 -43.80
CA CYS A 308 -12.78 23.85 -44.18
C CYS A 308 -11.88 24.89 -43.51
N ASN A 309 -11.54 24.73 -42.23
CA ASN A 309 -10.61 25.61 -41.52
C ASN A 309 -9.26 25.68 -42.25
N LEU A 310 -8.70 24.51 -42.54
CA LEU A 310 -7.40 24.39 -43.24
C LEU A 310 -7.46 25.02 -44.62
N ARG A 311 -8.55 24.81 -45.37
CA ARG A 311 -8.71 25.43 -46.69
C ARG A 311 -8.89 26.94 -46.56
N LYS A 312 -9.70 27.47 -45.65
CA LYS A 312 -9.90 28.91 -45.46
C LYS A 312 -8.58 29.61 -45.14
N ASN A 313 -7.77 29.01 -44.26
CA ASN A 313 -6.44 29.49 -43.92
C ASN A 313 -6.51 30.96 -43.43
N ARG A 314 -5.73 31.87 -44.03
CA ARG A 314 -5.64 33.28 -43.62
C ARG A 314 -6.71 34.18 -44.26
N ARG A 315 -7.69 33.62 -44.96
CA ARG A 315 -8.74 34.42 -45.59
C ARG A 315 -9.80 34.84 -44.58
N THR A 316 -10.40 36.00 -44.77
CA THR A 316 -11.63 36.39 -44.09
C THR A 316 -12.80 35.53 -44.58
N ARG A 317 -13.97 35.66 -43.95
CA ARG A 317 -15.17 34.94 -44.38
C ARG A 317 -15.62 35.38 -45.77
N GLU A 318 -15.52 36.67 -46.06
CA GLU A 318 -15.90 37.29 -47.31
C GLU A 318 -14.99 36.81 -48.45
N GLU A 319 -13.68 36.87 -48.25
CA GLU A 319 -12.66 36.36 -49.19
C GLU A 319 -12.84 34.86 -49.45
N TRP A 320 -13.22 34.10 -48.43
CA TRP A 320 -13.51 32.69 -48.56
C TRP A 320 -14.74 32.43 -49.44
N VAL A 321 -15.83 33.16 -49.22
CA VAL A 321 -17.08 33.05 -50.01
C VAL A 321 -16.82 33.39 -51.47
N ILE A 322 -16.05 34.45 -51.74
CA ILE A 322 -15.63 34.83 -53.10
C ILE A 322 -14.84 33.67 -53.74
N SER A 323 -13.83 33.14 -53.03
CA SER A 323 -12.99 32.05 -53.55
C SER A 323 -13.72 30.72 -53.82
N MET A 324 -14.93 30.56 -53.27
CA MET A 324 -15.78 29.41 -53.52
C MET A 324 -16.68 29.61 -54.75
N ARG A 325 -16.96 30.86 -55.12
CA ARG A 325 -17.72 31.22 -56.34
C ARG A 325 -16.85 31.07 -57.59
N ASP A 326 -15.57 31.43 -57.50
CA ASP A 326 -14.61 31.35 -58.62
C ASP A 326 -14.14 29.92 -58.95
N LYS A 327 -14.61 28.92 -58.20
CA LYS A 327 -14.28 27.49 -58.39
C LYS A 327 -15.44 26.65 -58.94
N ARG A 328 -16.53 27.30 -59.38
CA ARG A 328 -17.65 26.64 -60.05
C ARG A 328 -17.56 26.74 -61.56
#